data_AF-A0A397NLM1-F1
#
_entry.id   AF-A0A397NLM1-F1
#
_cell.length_a   1.000
_cell.length_b   1.000
_cell.length_c   1.000
_cell.angle_alpha   90.00
_cell.angle_beta   90.00
_cell.angle_gamma   90.00
#
_symmetry.space_group_name_H-M   'P 1'
#
loop_
_entity.id
_entity.type
_entity.pdbx_description
1 polymer ?
#
loop_
_entity_poly.entity_id
_entity_poly.type
_entity_poly.pdbx_seq_one_letter_code
_entity_poly.pdbx_strand_id
1 'polypeptide(L)'
;MKPWILGLTGGIGSGKSAVAQGFIERGVHVVDADHAARWVVEPGRPALAKIVEHFGDGVLQADGQLDRTALRKLIFADPEQRRWLESLLHPLIGQEIAQVLARAESPYAILVSPLLVESGQHRMTQRVLVVDTPAELQVQRTISRDQSSEEQVRAIMQAQASREERLRHAHDVLVNDRDLAWLDAEVERLHNFYLTLRGGQS
;
A
#
# COMPACT_ATOMS: atom_id res chain seq x y z
N MET A 1 14.83 6.73 19.91
CA MET A 1 15.00 5.42 19.24
C MET A 1 14.14 5.43 17.98
N LYS A 2 14.59 4.81 16.89
CA LYS A 2 13.77 4.71 15.67
C LYS A 2 12.61 3.73 15.96
N PRO A 3 11.35 4.09 15.69
CA PRO A 3 10.23 3.17 15.89
C PRO A 3 10.38 1.93 15.02
N TRP A 4 9.87 0.80 15.50
CA TRP A 4 9.72 -0.39 14.66
C TRP A 4 8.54 -0.21 13.71
N ILE A 5 8.59 -0.92 12.58
CA ILE A 5 7.67 -0.74 11.47
C ILE A 5 6.72 -1.94 11.38
N LEU A 6 5.42 -1.67 11.49
CA LEU A 6 4.35 -2.61 11.19
C LEU A 6 3.99 -2.50 9.70
N GLY A 7 4.05 -3.60 8.96
CA GLY A 7 3.48 -3.68 7.63
C GLY A 7 1.97 -3.91 7.69
N LEU A 8 1.19 -3.05 7.05
CA LEU A 8 -0.26 -3.20 6.93
C LEU A 8 -0.63 -3.51 5.48
N THR A 9 -1.16 -4.70 5.25
CA THR A 9 -1.57 -5.15 3.91
C THR A 9 -2.95 -5.78 3.91
N GLY A 10 -3.49 -6.08 2.73
CA GLY A 10 -4.83 -6.61 2.56
C GLY A 10 -5.30 -6.44 1.12
N GLY A 11 -6.11 -7.39 0.64
CA GLY A 11 -6.65 -7.39 -0.72
C GLY A 11 -7.55 -6.18 -1.01
N ILE A 12 -7.92 -6.00 -2.28
CA ILE A 12 -8.95 -5.02 -2.66
C ILE A 12 -10.23 -5.24 -1.84
N GLY A 13 -10.91 -4.15 -1.44
CA GLY A 13 -12.16 -4.24 -0.66
C GLY A 13 -11.99 -4.71 0.80
N SER A 14 -10.77 -4.99 1.28
CA SER A 14 -10.53 -5.47 2.66
C SER A 14 -10.78 -4.43 3.76
N GLY A 15 -10.88 -3.15 3.43
CA GLY A 15 -11.01 -2.08 4.43
C GLY A 15 -9.69 -1.66 5.08
N LYS A 16 -8.55 -1.98 4.47
CA LYS A 16 -7.21 -1.54 4.90
C LYS A 16 -7.11 -0.05 5.23
N SER A 17 -7.74 0.82 4.42
CA SER A 17 -7.76 2.26 4.68
C SER A 17 -8.49 2.63 5.97
N ALA A 18 -9.57 1.91 6.31
CA ALA A 18 -10.29 2.13 7.58
C ALA A 18 -9.45 1.68 8.79
N VAL A 19 -8.75 0.54 8.66
CA VAL A 19 -7.79 0.09 9.69
C VAL A 19 -6.65 1.08 9.87
N ALA A 20 -6.06 1.56 8.77
CA ALA A 20 -5.01 2.57 8.81
C ALA A 20 -5.49 3.87 9.50
N GLN A 21 -6.70 4.32 9.16
CA GLN A 21 -7.32 5.49 9.78
C GLN A 21 -7.52 5.31 11.29
N GLY A 22 -7.99 4.14 11.74
CA GLY A 22 -8.14 3.85 13.17
C GLY A 22 -6.81 3.90 13.94
N PHE A 23 -5.69 3.52 13.31
CA PHE A 23 -4.36 3.69 13.91
C PHE A 23 -3.90 5.16 13.91
N ILE A 24 -4.18 5.92 12.84
CA ILE A 24 -3.89 7.36 12.76
C ILE A 24 -4.59 8.12 13.89
N GLU A 25 -5.86 7.81 14.14
CA GLU A 25 -6.66 8.41 15.22
C GLU A 25 -6.11 8.13 16.62
N ARG A 26 -5.31 7.06 16.75
CA ARG A 26 -4.59 6.69 17.97
C ARG A 26 -3.15 7.24 18.01
N GLY A 27 -2.84 8.20 17.14
CA GLY A 27 -1.55 8.90 17.09
C GLY A 27 -0.42 8.09 16.47
N VAL A 28 -0.71 7.02 15.73
CA VAL A 28 0.32 6.22 15.05
C VAL A 28 0.69 6.87 13.72
N HIS A 29 1.98 7.04 13.48
CA HIS A 29 2.48 7.53 12.21
C HIS A 29 2.28 6.47 11.11
N VAL A 30 1.63 6.87 10.01
CA VAL A 30 1.31 5.98 8.89
C VAL A 30 1.90 6.53 7.59
N VAL A 31 2.55 5.65 6.84
CA VAL A 31 3.09 5.93 5.50
C VAL A 31 2.39 5.03 4.50
N ASP A 32 1.75 5.65 3.50
CA ASP A 32 1.11 4.94 2.39
C ASP A 32 2.09 4.79 1.22
N ALA A 33 2.39 3.55 0.84
CA ALA A 33 3.27 3.24 -0.28
C ALA A 33 2.73 3.76 -1.62
N ASP A 34 1.40 3.78 -1.81
CA ASP A 34 0.81 4.35 -3.01
C ASP A 34 1.07 5.85 -3.04
N HIS A 35 0.92 6.55 -1.91
CA HIS A 35 1.24 7.98 -1.83
C HIS A 35 2.72 8.25 -2.16
N ALA A 36 3.64 7.47 -1.60
CA ALA A 36 5.07 7.58 -1.92
C ALA A 36 5.35 7.35 -3.42
N ALA A 37 4.67 6.38 -4.05
CA ALA A 37 4.78 6.13 -5.49
C ALA A 37 4.30 7.30 -6.35
N ARG A 38 3.29 8.05 -5.90
CA ARG A 38 2.84 9.28 -6.56
C ARG A 38 3.86 10.39 -6.38
N TRP A 39 4.29 10.57 -5.14
CA TRP A 39 5.19 11.64 -4.74
C TRP A 39 6.52 11.65 -5.50
N VAL A 40 7.11 10.49 -5.74
CA VAL A 40 8.43 10.41 -6.41
C VAL A 40 8.39 10.86 -7.88
N VAL A 41 7.20 10.90 -8.50
CA VAL A 41 6.99 11.34 -9.89
C VAL A 41 6.23 12.67 -10.00
N GLU A 42 6.07 13.42 -8.91
CA GLU A 42 5.47 14.75 -8.96
C GLU A 42 6.36 15.74 -9.74
N PRO A 43 5.78 16.82 -10.31
CA PRO A 43 6.55 17.88 -10.96
C PRO A 43 7.69 18.41 -10.08
N GLY A 44 8.87 18.59 -10.68
CA GLY A 44 10.10 18.98 -9.98
C GLY A 44 10.89 17.81 -9.37
N ARG A 45 10.39 16.57 -9.45
CA ARG A 45 11.13 15.38 -9.00
C ARG A 45 12.00 14.79 -10.11
N PRO A 46 13.19 14.25 -9.77
CA PRO A 46 14.09 13.65 -10.78
C PRO A 46 13.48 12.46 -11.53
N ALA A 47 12.56 11.70 -10.92
CA ALA A 47 11.98 10.53 -11.57
C ALA A 47 11.11 10.91 -12.76
N LEU A 48 10.32 12.00 -12.63
CA LEU A 48 9.46 12.47 -13.72
C LEU A 48 10.28 12.87 -14.94
N ALA A 49 11.37 13.62 -14.73
CA ALA A 49 12.26 14.03 -15.82
C ALA A 49 12.82 12.83 -16.58
N LYS A 50 13.25 11.77 -15.87
CA LYS A 50 13.76 10.53 -16.49
C LYS A 50 12.67 9.78 -17.25
N ILE A 51 11.44 9.76 -16.73
CA ILE A 51 10.29 9.15 -17.42
C ILE A 51 10.01 9.89 -18.73
N VAL A 52 10.04 11.22 -18.71
CA VAL A 52 9.82 12.06 -19.90
C VAL A 52 10.96 11.89 -20.91
N GLU A 53 12.21 11.82 -20.45
CA GLU A 53 13.37 11.55 -21.32
C GLU A 53 13.23 10.21 -22.06
N HIS A 54 12.70 9.19 -21.38
CA HIS A 54 12.58 7.84 -21.94
C HIS A 54 11.33 7.62 -22.81
N PHE A 55 10.17 8.16 -22.40
CA PHE A 55 8.89 7.95 -23.09
C PHE A 55 8.42 9.13 -23.95
N GLY A 56 9.11 10.28 -23.86
CA GLY A 56 8.72 11.53 -24.50
C GLY A 56 7.61 12.28 -23.77
N ASP A 57 7.31 13.50 -24.24
CA ASP A 57 6.33 14.39 -23.61
C ASP A 57 4.88 13.87 -23.62
N GLY A 58 4.59 12.82 -24.40
CA GLY A 58 3.26 12.19 -24.45
C GLY A 58 2.82 11.51 -23.14
N VAL A 59 3.70 11.44 -22.14
CA VAL A 59 3.39 10.97 -20.77
C VAL A 59 3.09 12.11 -19.80
N LEU A 60 3.03 13.36 -20.27
CA LEU A 60 2.68 14.52 -19.46
C LEU A 60 1.26 15.00 -19.77
N GLN A 61 0.59 15.47 -18.72
CA GLN A 61 -0.60 16.30 -18.81
C GLN A 61 -0.22 17.75 -19.14
N ALA A 62 -1.20 18.56 -19.54
CA ALA A 62 -0.97 19.96 -19.89
C ALA A 62 -0.43 20.82 -18.74
N ASP A 63 -0.62 20.40 -17.49
CA ASP A 63 -0.10 21.05 -16.28
C ASP A 63 1.28 20.54 -15.84
N GLY A 64 1.88 19.63 -16.62
CA GLY A 64 3.19 19.03 -16.35
C GLY A 64 3.15 17.84 -15.38
N GLN A 65 1.97 17.41 -14.91
CA GLN A 65 1.84 16.18 -14.13
C GLN A 65 1.98 14.94 -15.02
N LEU A 66 2.33 13.80 -14.42
CA LEU A 66 2.39 12.53 -15.13
C LEU A 66 0.99 12.06 -15.57
N ASP A 67 0.78 11.88 -16.88
CA ASP A 67 -0.37 11.15 -17.39
C ASP A 67 -0.17 9.64 -17.18
N ARG A 68 -0.68 9.16 -16.04
CA ARG A 68 -0.65 7.75 -15.66
C ARG A 68 -1.42 6.86 -16.63
N THR A 69 -2.45 7.38 -17.29
CA THR A 69 -3.23 6.59 -18.25
C THR A 69 -2.42 6.37 -19.51
N ALA A 70 -1.75 7.41 -20.02
CA ALA A 70 -0.83 7.31 -21.14
C ALA A 70 0.35 6.37 -20.81
N LEU A 71 1.01 6.59 -19.67
CA LEU A 71 2.13 5.73 -19.22
C LEU A 71 1.69 4.27 -19.07
N ARG A 72 0.51 4.01 -18.48
CA ARG A 72 -0.03 2.66 -18.32
C ARG A 72 -0.22 1.95 -19.65
N LYS A 73 -0.69 2.65 -20.69
CA LYS A 73 -0.84 2.07 -22.04
C LYS A 73 0.51 1.64 -22.61
N LEU A 74 1.55 2.47 -22.46
CA LEU A 74 2.91 2.19 -22.95
C LEU A 74 3.52 0.96 -22.26
N ILE A 75 3.48 0.90 -20.92
CA ILE A 75 4.06 -0.22 -20.16
C ILE A 75 3.24 -1.51 -20.26
N PHE A 76 1.96 -1.43 -20.64
CA PHE A 76 1.13 -2.61 -20.89
C PHE A 76 1.39 -3.19 -22.28
N ALA A 77 1.71 -2.35 -23.26
CA ALA A 77 2.03 -2.77 -24.62
C ALA A 77 3.41 -3.46 -24.71
N ASP A 78 4.35 -3.09 -23.83
CA ASP A 78 5.73 -3.61 -23.87
C ASP A 78 6.26 -3.95 -22.46
N PRO A 79 6.47 -5.25 -22.14
CA PRO A 79 7.05 -5.70 -20.87
C PRO A 79 8.45 -5.16 -20.57
N GLU A 80 9.24 -4.77 -21.58
CA GLU A 80 10.56 -4.17 -21.36
C GLU A 80 10.42 -2.76 -20.78
N GLN A 81 9.45 -1.97 -21.27
CA GLN A 81 9.13 -0.65 -20.72
C GLN A 81 8.66 -0.73 -19.27
N ARG A 82 7.83 -1.74 -18.96
CA ARG A 82 7.40 -1.99 -17.58
C ARG A 82 8.60 -2.26 -16.67
N ARG A 83 9.50 -3.16 -17.08
CA ARG A 83 10.72 -3.49 -16.31
C ARG A 83 11.63 -2.28 -16.13
N TRP A 84 11.79 -1.47 -17.17
CA TRP A 84 12.58 -0.23 -17.08
C TRP A 84 11.99 0.73 -16.05
N LEU A 85 10.68 0.99 -16.14
CA LEU A 85 9.99 1.90 -15.21
C LEU A 85 10.07 1.39 -13.76
N GLU A 86 9.84 0.11 -13.54
CA GLU A 86 9.98 -0.54 -12.24
C GLU A 86 11.40 -0.40 -11.68
N SER A 87 12.43 -0.60 -12.52
CA SER A 87 13.83 -0.47 -12.12
C SER A 87 14.22 0.95 -11.69
N LEU A 88 13.58 1.95 -12.30
CA LEU A 88 13.74 3.36 -11.93
C LEU A 88 13.00 3.68 -10.63
N LEU A 89 11.73 3.28 -10.52
CA LEU A 89 10.85 3.73 -9.45
C LEU A 89 11.04 2.97 -8.14
N HIS A 90 11.25 1.65 -8.17
CA HIS A 90 11.36 0.84 -6.95
C HIS A 90 12.37 1.38 -5.92
N PRO A 91 13.63 1.69 -6.27
CA PRO A 91 14.58 2.22 -5.30
C PRO A 91 14.18 3.60 -4.76
N LEU A 92 13.61 4.47 -5.62
CA LEU A 92 13.18 5.82 -5.22
C LEU A 92 12.00 5.78 -4.25
N ILE A 93 11.02 4.92 -4.52
CA ILE A 93 9.86 4.69 -3.64
C ILE A 93 10.32 4.14 -2.30
N GLY A 94 11.20 3.12 -2.32
CA GLY A 94 11.75 2.55 -1.09
C GLY A 94 12.52 3.58 -0.24
N GLN A 95 13.29 4.46 -0.89
CA GLN A 95 14.00 5.55 -0.22
C GLN A 95 13.04 6.57 0.40
N GLU A 96 12.02 7.02 -0.33
CA GLU A 96 11.01 7.95 0.19
C GLU A 96 10.29 7.34 1.40
N ILE A 97 9.80 6.10 1.27
CA ILE A 97 9.13 5.40 2.37
C ILE A 97 10.05 5.34 3.61
N ALA A 98 11.32 4.95 3.42
CA ALA A 98 12.27 4.86 4.52
C ALA A 98 12.54 6.22 5.18
N GLN A 99 12.60 7.30 4.39
CA GLN A 99 12.79 8.67 4.89
C GLN A 99 11.58 9.16 5.69
N VAL A 100 10.36 8.92 5.20
CA VAL A 100 9.14 9.33 5.90
C VAL A 100 8.97 8.52 7.19
N LEU A 101 9.15 7.20 7.14
CA LEU A 101 9.10 6.34 8.34
C LEU A 101 10.15 6.73 9.39
N ALA A 102 11.31 7.24 8.98
CA ALA A 102 12.35 7.69 9.91
C ALA A 102 11.97 8.96 10.69
N ARG A 103 10.95 9.70 10.26
CA ARG A 103 10.41 10.89 10.95
C ARG A 103 9.33 10.56 11.97
N ALA A 104 8.92 9.29 12.08
CA ALA A 104 7.88 8.89 13.01
C ALA A 104 8.33 9.08 14.47
N GLU A 105 7.48 9.77 15.25
CA GLU A 105 7.66 9.99 16.69
C GLU A 105 6.81 9.04 17.54
N SER A 106 5.85 8.35 16.92
CA SER A 106 5.00 7.35 17.58
C SER A 106 5.82 6.12 18.02
N PRO A 107 5.37 5.35 19.03
CA PRO A 107 6.12 4.18 19.54
C PRO A 107 6.46 3.13 18.49
N TYR A 108 5.61 3.02 17.47
CA TYR A 108 5.80 2.25 16.24
C TYR A 108 5.21 3.05 15.07
N ALA A 109 5.58 2.70 13.83
CA ALA A 109 5.02 3.30 12.62
C ALA A 109 4.43 2.23 11.70
N ILE A 110 3.51 2.62 10.81
CA ILE A 110 2.85 1.69 9.88
C ILE A 110 3.24 2.01 8.45
N LEU A 111 3.67 0.99 7.71
CA LEU A 111 3.76 1.02 6.25
C LEU A 111 2.52 0.35 5.66
N VAL A 112 1.65 1.13 5.05
CA VAL A 112 0.47 0.63 4.33
C VAL A 112 0.84 0.34 2.90
N SER A 113 0.65 -0.90 2.45
CA SER A 113 0.88 -1.27 1.06
C SER A 113 -0.05 -2.40 0.60
N PRO A 114 -0.82 -2.20 -0.48
CA PRO A 114 -1.61 -3.28 -1.07
C PRO A 114 -0.73 -4.37 -1.68
N LEU A 115 0.52 -4.05 -2.05
CA LEU A 115 1.49 -4.95 -2.68
C LEU A 115 2.67 -5.26 -1.75
N LEU A 116 2.45 -5.22 -0.42
CA LEU A 116 3.51 -5.34 0.58
C LEU A 116 4.35 -6.62 0.38
N VAL A 117 3.71 -7.72 -0.02
CA VAL A 117 4.37 -9.01 -0.25
C VAL A 117 5.03 -9.03 -1.62
N GLU A 118 4.26 -8.72 -2.66
CA GLU A 118 4.63 -8.78 -4.08
C GLU A 118 5.82 -7.87 -4.40
N SER A 119 5.85 -6.67 -3.80
CA SER A 119 6.92 -5.69 -3.99
C SER A 119 8.15 -5.93 -3.11
N GLY A 120 8.11 -6.92 -2.20
CA GLY A 120 9.20 -7.15 -1.24
C GLY A 120 9.26 -6.14 -0.09
N GLN A 121 8.33 -5.18 -0.02
CA GLN A 121 8.29 -4.13 1.02
C GLN A 121 8.13 -4.68 2.44
N HIS A 122 7.57 -5.89 2.61
CA HIS A 122 7.52 -6.59 3.90
C HIS A 122 8.89 -6.70 4.58
N ARG A 123 9.99 -6.71 3.82
CA ARG A 123 11.37 -6.73 4.37
C ARG A 123 11.76 -5.43 5.10
N MET A 124 11.03 -4.34 4.88
CA MET A 124 11.20 -3.08 5.61
C MET A 124 10.50 -3.11 6.99
N THR A 125 9.72 -4.16 7.27
CA THR A 125 8.83 -4.26 8.42
C THR A 125 9.33 -5.33 9.40
N GLN A 126 9.03 -5.17 10.68
CA GLN A 126 9.38 -6.14 11.73
C GLN A 126 8.21 -7.07 12.06
N ARG A 127 6.99 -6.66 11.70
CA ARG A 127 5.75 -7.41 11.92
C ARG A 127 4.76 -7.04 10.81
N VAL A 128 3.89 -7.96 10.43
CA VAL A 128 2.89 -7.76 9.37
C VAL A 128 1.49 -8.03 9.90
N LEU A 129 0.62 -7.04 9.77
CA LEU A 129 -0.81 -7.14 9.96
C LEU A 129 -1.50 -7.29 8.60
N VAL A 130 -2.20 -8.42 8.41
CA VAL A 130 -3.05 -8.64 7.23
C VAL A 130 -4.49 -8.31 7.59
N VAL A 131 -5.08 -7.36 6.86
CA VAL A 131 -6.53 -7.15 6.86
C VAL A 131 -7.16 -8.12 5.87
N ASP A 132 -7.82 -9.14 6.41
CA ASP A 132 -8.50 -10.17 5.66
C ASP A 132 -10.00 -9.89 5.60
N THR A 133 -10.65 -10.35 4.54
CA THR A 133 -12.10 -10.19 4.35
C THR A 133 -12.56 -11.28 3.38
N PRO A 134 -13.74 -11.91 3.62
CA PRO A 134 -14.34 -12.84 2.66
C PRO A 134 -14.41 -12.25 1.24
N ALA A 135 -14.14 -13.08 0.23
CA ALA A 135 -14.06 -12.65 -1.16
C ALA A 135 -15.36 -11.99 -1.65
N GLU A 136 -16.49 -12.52 -1.21
CA GLU A 136 -17.83 -12.02 -1.54
C GLU A 136 -18.02 -10.59 -1.00
N LEU A 137 -17.56 -10.33 0.23
CA LEU A 137 -17.60 -9.00 0.83
C LEU A 137 -16.61 -8.03 0.16
N GLN A 138 -15.44 -8.50 -0.28
CA GLN A 138 -14.50 -7.69 -1.06
C GLN A 138 -15.12 -7.22 -2.38
N VAL A 139 -15.79 -8.13 -3.09
CA VAL A 139 -16.52 -7.82 -4.32
C VAL A 139 -17.63 -6.81 -4.06
N GLN A 140 -18.52 -7.09 -3.10
CA GLN A 140 -19.64 -6.20 -2.75
C GLN A 140 -19.18 -4.79 -2.38
N ARG A 141 -18.18 -4.67 -1.49
CA ARG A 141 -17.64 -3.38 -1.05
C ARG A 141 -17.01 -2.60 -2.21
N THR A 142 -16.30 -3.28 -3.11
CA THR A 142 -15.62 -2.62 -4.22
C THR A 142 -16.61 -2.13 -5.27
N ILE A 143 -17.61 -2.95 -5.64
CA ILE A 143 -18.68 -2.54 -6.57
C ILE A 143 -19.44 -1.33 -6.02
N SER A 144 -19.80 -1.36 -4.72
CA SER A 144 -20.53 -0.27 -4.08
C SER A 144 -19.75 1.05 -4.04
N ARG A 145 -18.41 0.99 -3.98
CA ARG A 145 -17.54 2.17 -3.87
C ARG A 145 -17.16 2.74 -5.23
N ASP A 146 -16.76 1.88 -6.16
CA ASP A 146 -16.05 2.28 -7.38
C ASP A 146 -16.92 2.17 -8.65
N GLN A 147 -18.20 1.81 -8.54
CA GLN A 147 -19.11 1.52 -9.68
C GLN A 147 -18.50 0.55 -10.72
N SER A 148 -17.58 -0.31 -10.28
CA SER A 148 -16.89 -1.28 -11.13
C SER A 148 -17.76 -2.52 -11.36
N SER A 149 -17.55 -3.22 -12.48
CA SER A 149 -18.23 -4.50 -12.71
C SER A 149 -17.65 -5.60 -11.82
N GLU A 150 -18.44 -6.64 -11.53
CA GLU A 150 -17.95 -7.79 -10.75
C GLU A 150 -16.73 -8.45 -11.42
N GLU A 151 -16.75 -8.58 -12.75
CA GLU A 151 -15.65 -9.15 -13.54
C GLU A 151 -14.36 -8.34 -13.37
N GLN A 152 -14.46 -7.01 -13.38
CA GLN A 152 -13.31 -6.12 -13.15
C GLN A 152 -12.72 -6.31 -11.75
N VAL A 153 -13.57 -6.38 -10.73
CA VAL A 153 -13.11 -6.59 -9.34
C VAL A 153 -12.43 -7.95 -9.20
N ARG A 154 -13.02 -9.02 -9.77
CA ARG A 154 -12.43 -10.36 -9.74
C ARG A 154 -11.09 -10.43 -10.49
N ALA A 155 -10.96 -9.73 -11.61
CA ALA A 155 -9.69 -9.63 -12.34
C ALA A 155 -8.60 -8.94 -11.49
N ILE A 156 -8.95 -7.88 -10.75
CA ILE A 156 -8.02 -7.23 -9.82
C ILE A 156 -7.63 -8.18 -8.68
N MET A 157 -8.59 -8.90 -8.10
CA MET A 157 -8.31 -9.88 -7.04
C MET A 157 -7.34 -10.98 -7.51
N GLN A 158 -7.46 -11.43 -8.76
CA GLN A 158 -6.56 -12.43 -9.35
C GLN A 158 -5.16 -11.91 -9.65
N ALA A 159 -5.01 -10.60 -9.89
CA ALA A 159 -3.72 -9.97 -10.15
C ALA A 159 -2.91 -9.71 -8.86
N GLN A 160 -3.56 -9.71 -7.70
CA GLN A 160 -2.93 -9.58 -6.39
C GLN A 160 -2.42 -10.95 -5.88
N ALA A 161 -1.52 -10.94 -4.89
CA ALA A 161 -1.13 -12.15 -4.18
C ALA A 161 -2.38 -12.91 -3.68
N SER A 162 -2.30 -14.24 -3.64
CA SER A 162 -3.39 -15.03 -3.09
C SER A 162 -3.61 -14.70 -1.61
N ARG A 163 -4.81 -14.98 -1.10
CA ARG A 163 -5.10 -14.87 0.34
C ARG A 163 -4.11 -15.70 1.16
N GLU A 164 -3.84 -16.92 0.73
CA GLU A 164 -2.87 -17.82 1.35
C GLU A 164 -1.46 -17.21 1.37
N GLU A 165 -1.01 -16.64 0.25
CA GLU A 165 0.28 -15.96 0.19
C GLU A 165 0.37 -14.83 1.22
N ARG A 166 -0.64 -13.94 1.29
CA ARG A 166 -0.65 -12.86 2.28
C ARG A 166 -0.60 -13.40 3.70
N LEU A 167 -1.40 -14.42 4.02
CA LEU A 167 -1.46 -15.01 5.36
C LEU A 167 -0.15 -15.70 5.76
N ARG A 168 0.63 -16.24 4.81
CA ARG A 168 1.95 -16.81 5.10
C ARG A 168 2.95 -15.80 5.64
N HIS A 169 2.80 -14.52 5.31
CA HIS A 169 3.65 -13.44 5.82
C HIS A 169 3.05 -12.75 7.05
N ALA A 170 1.83 -13.11 7.45
CA ALA A 170 1.13 -12.47 8.55
C ALA A 170 1.72 -12.85 9.90
N HIS A 171 1.88 -11.87 10.76
CA HIS A 171 2.11 -12.08 12.20
C HIS A 171 0.81 -11.89 12.98
N ASP A 172 -0.05 -10.99 12.51
CA ASP A 172 -1.43 -10.81 12.97
C ASP A 172 -2.38 -10.77 11.79
N VAL A 173 -3.61 -11.20 12.02
CA VAL A 173 -4.69 -11.16 11.04
C VAL A 173 -5.88 -10.46 11.67
N LEU A 174 -6.37 -9.40 11.04
CA LEU A 174 -7.64 -8.76 11.36
C LEU A 174 -8.65 -9.15 10.30
N VAL A 175 -9.68 -9.91 10.68
CA VAL A 175 -10.77 -10.30 9.78
C VAL A 175 -11.84 -9.22 9.80
N ASN A 176 -11.96 -8.42 8.74
CA ASN A 176 -12.87 -7.28 8.64
C ASN A 176 -14.20 -7.68 7.97
N ASP A 177 -14.99 -8.51 8.64
CA ASP A 177 -16.29 -9.01 8.19
C ASP A 177 -17.49 -8.49 9.00
N ARG A 178 -17.25 -7.52 9.90
CA ARG A 178 -18.27 -6.90 10.77
C ARG A 178 -18.43 -5.40 10.50
N ASP A 179 -19.13 -4.72 11.41
CA ASP A 179 -19.34 -3.28 11.37
C ASP A 179 -18.11 -2.46 11.80
N LEU A 180 -18.19 -1.14 11.62
CA LEU A 180 -17.11 -0.21 11.93
C LEU A 180 -16.83 -0.10 13.43
N ALA A 181 -17.83 -0.32 14.29
CA ALA A 181 -17.63 -0.25 15.74
C ALA A 181 -16.79 -1.43 16.23
N TRP A 182 -17.06 -2.63 15.71
CA TRP A 182 -16.22 -3.80 15.95
C TRP A 182 -14.82 -3.61 15.37
N LEU A 183 -14.71 -3.06 14.16
CA LEU A 183 -13.42 -2.78 13.53
C LEU A 183 -12.56 -1.83 14.38
N ASP A 184 -13.16 -0.76 14.89
CA ASP A 184 -12.45 0.21 15.73
C ASP A 184 -11.98 -0.42 17.06
N ALA A 185 -12.83 -1.20 17.72
CA ALA A 185 -12.45 -1.93 18.93
C ALA A 185 -11.31 -2.93 18.68
N GLU A 186 -11.31 -3.60 17.53
CA GLU A 186 -10.25 -4.55 17.17
C GLU A 186 -8.93 -3.83 16.84
N VAL A 187 -8.99 -2.66 16.21
CA VAL A 187 -7.82 -1.77 16.01
C VAL A 187 -7.28 -1.29 17.36
N GLU A 188 -8.14 -0.93 18.31
CA GLU A 188 -7.71 -0.56 19.66
C GLU A 188 -7.00 -1.70 20.37
N ARG A 189 -7.57 -2.91 20.31
CA ARG A 189 -6.97 -4.11 20.89
C ARG A 189 -5.57 -4.38 20.32
N LEU A 190 -5.42 -4.29 19.01
CA LEU A 190 -4.13 -4.45 18.33
C LEU A 190 -3.16 -3.33 18.67
N HIS A 191 -3.62 -2.08 18.72
CA HIS A 191 -2.80 -0.94 19.12
C HIS A 191 -2.22 -1.15 20.52
N ASN A 192 -3.07 -1.49 21.50
CA ASN A 192 -2.64 -1.78 22.86
C ASN A 192 -1.64 -2.93 22.91
N PHE A 193 -1.86 -4.00 22.14
CA PHE A 193 -0.89 -5.09 22.01
C PHE A 193 0.45 -4.61 21.42
N TYR A 194 0.43 -3.82 20.35
CA TYR A 194 1.65 -3.31 19.70
C TYR A 194 2.47 -2.37 20.58
N LEU A 195 1.82 -1.62 21.48
CA LEU A 195 2.52 -0.83 22.50
C LEU A 195 3.32 -1.68 23.49
N THR A 196 2.95 -2.95 23.69
CA THR A 196 3.70 -3.86 24.57
C THR A 196 4.94 -4.48 23.91
N LEU A 197 5.02 -4.44 22.57
CA LEU A 197 6.10 -5.10 21.83
C LEU A 197 7.38 -4.27 21.83
N ARG A 198 8.51 -4.94 22.04
CA ARG A 198 9.84 -4.32 21.91
C ARG A 198 10.41 -4.65 20.54
N GLY A 199 10.54 -3.62 19.69
CA GLY A 199 11.06 -3.81 18.33
C GLY A 199 10.14 -4.65 17.42
N GLY A 200 8.84 -4.75 17.73
CA GLY A 200 7.87 -5.55 16.98
C GLY A 200 7.86 -7.04 17.33
N GLN A 201 8.62 -7.45 18.35
CA GLN A 201 8.71 -8.85 18.80
C GLN A 201 8.09 -9.01 20.20
N SER A 202 7.48 -10.17 20.43
CA SER A 202 6.87 -10.61 21.69
C SER A 202 7.89 -11.26 22.60
#